data_AF-A0AAN0JK83-F1
#
_entry.id   AF-A0AAN0JK83-F1
#
_cell.length_a   1.000
_cell.length_b   1.000
_cell.length_c   1.000
_cell.angle_alpha   90.00
_cell.angle_beta   90.00
_cell.angle_gamma   90.00
#
_symmetry.space_group_name_H-M   'P 1'
#
loop_
_entity.id
_entity.type
_entity.pdbx_description
1 polymer ?
#
loop_
_entity_poly.entity_id
_entity_poly.type
_entity_poly.pdbx_seq_one_letter_code
_entity_poly.pdbx_strand_id
1 'polypeptide(L)'
;MAATDQAFLDMLNSLIEMMTQELNKIDRVKYKTLITIHLHQRDIFNDLGPSWSAVRYMIGEIQYGGRVTDDYDKHLLNTYAKLWFGEHMFQQKFRFCNCKVFPIPVFKTVQDYISYIDSLPMVITPEVFGMHPNADITYMQDYRK
;
A
#
# COMPACT_ATOMS: atom_id res chain seq x y z
N MET A 1 17.08 4.31 -20.55
CA MET A 1 16.95 2.84 -20.47
C MET A 1 18.12 2.27 -19.70
N ALA A 2 19.33 2.10 -20.26
CA ALA A 2 20.45 1.41 -19.60
C ALA A 2 20.81 1.89 -18.16
N ALA A 3 20.84 3.21 -17.91
CA ALA A 3 21.15 3.74 -16.57
C ALA A 3 20.04 3.45 -15.53
N THR A 4 18.78 3.42 -15.97
CA THR A 4 17.62 3.10 -15.13
C THR A 4 17.58 1.61 -14.81
N ASP A 5 17.90 0.78 -15.80
CA ASP A 5 17.96 -0.68 -15.64
C ASP A 5 19.08 -1.08 -14.68
N GLN A 6 20.23 -0.40 -14.75
CA GLN A 6 21.33 -0.64 -13.82
C GLN A 6 20.97 -0.25 -12.39
N ALA A 7 20.39 0.94 -12.17
CA ALA A 7 19.95 1.37 -10.85
C ALA A 7 18.91 0.43 -10.22
N PHE A 8 18.06 -0.18 -11.05
CA PHE A 8 17.09 -1.18 -10.61
C PHE A 8 17.75 -2.50 -10.21
N LEU A 9 18.71 -3.00 -11.00
CA LEU A 9 19.48 -4.19 -10.65
C LEU A 9 20.25 -3.98 -9.35
N ASP A 10 20.84 -2.80 -9.16
CA ASP A 10 21.57 -2.45 -7.94
C ASP A 10 20.62 -2.45 -6.73
N MET A 11 19.42 -1.87 -6.86
CA MET A 11 18.38 -1.92 -5.81
C MET A 11 17.96 -3.36 -5.48
N LEU A 12 17.71 -4.18 -6.50
CA LEU A 12 17.24 -5.55 -6.32
C LEU A 12 18.32 -6.42 -5.64
N ASN A 13 19.58 -6.24 -6.03
CA ASN A 13 20.72 -6.88 -5.38
C ASN A 13 20.85 -6.45 -3.91
N SER A 14 20.66 -5.16 -3.60
CA SER A 14 20.64 -4.70 -2.21
C SER A 14 19.49 -5.30 -1.40
N LEU A 15 18.29 -5.44 -1.98
CA LEU A 15 17.15 -6.07 -1.30
C LEU A 15 17.40 -7.57 -1.04
N ILE A 16 18.00 -8.28 -2.00
CA ILE A 16 18.40 -9.68 -1.85
C ILE A 16 19.47 -9.81 -0.76
N GLU A 17 20.43 -8.89 -0.72
CA GLU A 17 21.46 -8.87 0.32
C GLU A 17 20.84 -8.64 1.71
N MET A 18 19.84 -7.77 1.83
CA MET A 18 19.11 -7.61 3.09
C MET A 18 18.42 -8.89 3.56
N MET A 19 18.01 -9.79 2.63
CA MET A 19 17.40 -11.08 2.98
C MET A 19 18.38 -12.10 3.58
N THR A 20 19.70 -11.92 3.37
CA THR A 20 20.74 -12.79 3.95
C THR A 20 21.05 -12.45 5.40
N GLN A 21 20.61 -11.27 5.88
CA GLN A 21 20.74 -10.84 7.26
C GLN A 21 19.73 -11.52 8.19
N GLU A 22 20.01 -11.51 9.49
CA GLU A 22 19.03 -11.91 10.52
C GLU A 22 17.94 -10.85 10.66
N LEU A 23 16.80 -11.12 10.03
CA LEU A 23 15.61 -10.28 10.07
C LEU A 23 14.53 -10.88 10.96
N ASN A 24 13.79 -10.02 11.65
CA ASN A 24 12.55 -10.42 12.29
C ASN A 24 11.51 -10.88 11.24
N LYS A 25 10.47 -11.60 11.70
CA LYS A 25 9.47 -12.23 10.82
C LYS A 25 8.76 -11.22 9.91
N ILE A 26 8.52 -10.00 10.39
CA ILE A 26 7.80 -8.97 9.65
C ILE A 26 8.68 -8.40 8.54
N ASP A 27 9.92 -8.03 8.87
CA ASP A 27 10.84 -7.43 7.91
C ASP A 27 11.24 -8.42 6.82
N ARG A 28 11.44 -9.70 7.18
CA ARG A 28 11.66 -10.76 6.20
C ARG A 28 10.51 -10.89 5.20
N VAL A 29 9.26 -10.75 5.66
CA VAL A 29 8.08 -10.77 4.76
C VAL A 29 8.05 -9.53 3.88
N LYS A 30 8.39 -8.34 4.41
CA LYS A 30 8.48 -7.10 3.62
C LYS A 30 9.50 -7.23 2.49
N TYR A 31 10.75 -7.57 2.81
CA TYR A 31 11.82 -7.69 1.82
C TYR A 31 11.53 -8.79 0.79
N LYS A 32 11.06 -9.97 1.24
CA LYS A 32 10.66 -11.06 0.32
C LYS A 32 9.57 -10.62 -0.64
N THR A 33 8.59 -9.87 -0.15
CA THR A 33 7.50 -9.39 -0.99
C THR A 33 7.97 -8.31 -1.94
N LEU A 34 8.81 -7.38 -1.48
CA LEU A 34 9.43 -6.37 -2.35
C LEU A 34 10.20 -7.03 -3.49
N ILE A 35 11.07 -8.00 -3.18
CA ILE A 35 11.83 -8.76 -4.18
C ILE A 35 10.89 -9.49 -5.14
N THR A 36 9.83 -10.13 -4.63
CA THR A 36 8.88 -10.87 -5.45
C THR A 36 8.11 -9.94 -6.38
N ILE A 37 7.66 -8.78 -5.89
CA ILE A 37 7.05 -7.72 -6.69
C ILE A 37 8.05 -7.29 -7.77
N HIS A 38 9.28 -6.93 -7.41
CA HIS A 38 10.26 -6.37 -8.36
C HIS A 38 10.72 -7.40 -9.41
N LEU A 39 10.87 -8.67 -9.05
CA LEU A 39 11.18 -9.76 -10.00
C LEU A 39 10.01 -10.01 -10.96
N HIS A 40 8.76 -10.10 -10.46
CA HIS A 40 7.58 -10.23 -11.32
C HIS A 40 7.37 -8.98 -12.18
N GLN A 41 7.74 -7.80 -11.67
CA GLN A 41 7.69 -6.56 -12.43
C GLN A 41 8.69 -6.59 -13.59
N ARG A 42 9.93 -7.04 -13.41
CA ARG A 42 10.88 -7.13 -14.52
C ARG A 42 10.44 -8.10 -15.63
N ASP A 43 9.94 -9.28 -15.26
CA ASP A 43 9.54 -10.30 -16.24
C ASP A 43 8.25 -9.94 -17.02
N ILE A 44 7.39 -9.10 -16.44
CA ILE A 44 6.10 -8.68 -17.04
C ILE A 44 6.19 -7.30 -17.72
N PHE A 45 7.00 -6.37 -17.19
CA PHE A 45 6.95 -4.95 -17.58
C PHE A 45 7.92 -4.56 -18.69
N ASN A 46 8.80 -5.45 -19.14
CA ASN A 46 9.67 -5.12 -20.28
C ASN A 46 8.86 -4.80 -21.55
N ASP A 47 7.58 -5.21 -21.66
CA ASP A 47 6.71 -4.83 -22.78
C ASP A 47 5.26 -4.40 -22.44
N LEU A 48 4.71 -4.65 -21.23
CA LEU A 48 3.24 -4.57 -20.99
C LEU A 48 2.76 -3.79 -19.74
N GLY A 49 3.65 -3.26 -18.90
CA GLY A 49 3.26 -2.53 -17.69
C GLY A 49 2.71 -3.42 -16.53
N PRO A 50 2.19 -2.81 -15.44
CA PRO A 50 1.74 -3.56 -14.26
C PRO A 50 0.55 -4.47 -14.49
N SER A 51 0.74 -5.76 -14.20
CA SER A 51 -0.39 -6.65 -13.95
C SER A 51 -1.02 -6.31 -12.60
N TRP A 52 -2.04 -5.44 -12.62
CA TRP A 52 -2.77 -5.03 -11.42
C TRP A 52 -3.44 -6.20 -10.68
N SER A 53 -3.84 -7.26 -11.40
CA SER A 53 -4.33 -8.49 -10.78
C SER A 53 -3.26 -9.16 -9.92
N ALA A 54 -2.01 -9.22 -10.40
CA ALA A 54 -0.88 -9.75 -9.64
C ALA A 54 -0.55 -8.89 -8.42
N VAL A 55 -0.51 -7.56 -8.57
CA VAL A 55 -0.27 -6.63 -7.45
C VAL A 55 -1.32 -6.79 -6.36
N ARG A 56 -2.61 -6.82 -6.73
CA ARG A 56 -3.72 -7.00 -5.79
C ARG A 56 -3.67 -8.37 -5.10
N TYR A 57 -3.33 -9.42 -5.84
CA TYR A 57 -3.16 -10.77 -5.27
C TYR A 57 -2.02 -10.81 -4.24
N MET A 58 -0.88 -10.21 -4.54
CA MET A 58 0.24 -10.14 -3.59
C MET A 58 -0.13 -9.39 -2.31
N ILE A 59 -0.87 -8.29 -2.41
CA ILE A 59 -1.31 -7.52 -1.24
C ILE A 59 -2.39 -8.29 -0.46
N GLY A 60 -3.46 -8.69 -1.15
CA GLY A 60 -4.66 -9.26 -0.56
C GLY A 60 -4.49 -10.67 -0.03
N GLU A 61 -3.78 -11.55 -0.74
CA GLU A 61 -3.64 -12.97 -0.36
C GLU A 61 -2.31 -13.26 0.36
N ILE A 62 -1.20 -12.69 -0.12
CA ILE A 62 0.14 -13.05 0.37
C ILE A 62 0.59 -12.19 1.57
N GLN A 63 0.52 -10.85 1.47
CA GLN A 63 1.05 -9.97 2.52
C GLN A 63 0.14 -9.90 3.75
N TYR A 64 -1.15 -9.68 3.51
CA TYR A 64 -2.14 -9.45 4.56
C TYR A 64 -3.09 -10.65 4.71
N GLY A 65 -3.49 -11.29 3.61
CA GLY A 65 -4.49 -12.36 3.61
C GLY A 65 -4.17 -13.57 4.49
N GLY A 66 -2.90 -13.96 4.59
CA GLY A 66 -2.48 -15.07 5.47
C GLY A 66 -2.71 -14.84 6.97
N ARG A 67 -3.07 -13.62 7.39
CA ARG A 67 -3.44 -13.27 8.77
C ARG A 67 -4.94 -13.06 8.97
N VAL A 68 -5.71 -13.02 7.88
CA VAL A 68 -7.15 -12.76 7.91
C VAL A 68 -7.87 -14.11 7.87
N THR A 69 -8.59 -14.42 8.93
CA THR A 69 -9.27 -15.72 9.09
C THR A 69 -10.74 -15.67 8.72
N ASP A 70 -11.37 -14.49 8.80
CA ASP A 70 -12.78 -14.30 8.45
C ASP A 70 -12.94 -13.98 6.95
N ASP A 71 -13.94 -14.60 6.33
CA ASP A 71 -14.19 -14.47 4.89
C ASP A 71 -14.65 -13.06 4.50
N TYR A 72 -15.40 -12.37 5.37
CA TYR A 72 -15.82 -10.99 5.12
C TYR A 72 -14.66 -10.01 5.27
N ASP A 73 -13.80 -10.20 6.26
CA ASP A 73 -12.57 -9.41 6.40
C ASP A 73 -11.66 -9.59 5.17
N LYS A 74 -11.58 -10.82 4.65
CA LYS A 74 -10.81 -11.13 3.44
C LYS A 74 -11.42 -10.49 2.20
N HIS A 75 -12.75 -10.49 2.10
CA HIS A 75 -13.47 -9.81 1.04
C HIS A 75 -13.27 -8.29 1.08
N LEU A 76 -13.32 -7.70 2.28
CA LEU A 76 -13.10 -6.28 2.51
C LEU A 76 -11.67 -5.87 2.14
N LEU A 77 -10.67 -6.64 2.58
CA LEU A 77 -9.26 -6.42 2.22
C LEU A 77 -9.05 -6.44 0.69
N ASN A 78 -9.60 -7.43 0.01
CA ASN A 78 -9.51 -7.54 -1.44
C ASN A 78 -10.27 -6.40 -2.17
N THR A 79 -11.34 -5.88 -1.56
CA THR A 79 -12.07 -4.71 -2.06
C THR A 79 -11.21 -3.45 -1.99
N TYR A 80 -10.55 -3.19 -0.85
CA TYR A 80 -9.59 -2.10 -0.74
C TYR A 80 -8.44 -2.22 -1.75
N ALA A 81 -7.87 -3.41 -1.90
CA ALA A 81 -6.81 -3.63 -2.87
C ALA A 81 -7.24 -3.28 -4.30
N LYS A 82 -8.48 -3.62 -4.69
CA LYS A 82 -9.04 -3.28 -6.00
C LYS A 82 -9.31 -1.78 -6.16
N LEU A 83 -9.87 -1.15 -5.13
CA LEU A 83 -10.20 0.29 -5.15
C LEU A 83 -8.96 1.17 -5.22
N TRP A 84 -7.86 0.78 -4.57
CA TRP A 84 -6.69 1.62 -4.46
C TRP A 84 -5.62 1.36 -5.52
N PHE A 85 -5.37 0.10 -5.87
CA PHE A 85 -4.26 -0.25 -6.77
C PHE A 85 -4.77 -0.51 -8.18
N GLY A 86 -4.52 0.42 -9.10
CA GLY A 86 -4.87 0.34 -10.51
C GLY A 86 -4.33 1.54 -11.27
N GLU A 87 -4.44 1.53 -12.61
CA GLU A 87 -4.06 2.69 -13.43
C GLU A 87 -4.73 3.99 -12.98
N HIS A 88 -5.97 3.88 -12.48
CA HIS A 88 -6.74 5.02 -11.99
C HIS A 88 -6.09 5.72 -10.78
N MET A 89 -5.23 5.04 -10.03
CA MET A 89 -4.50 5.61 -8.87
C MET A 89 -3.61 6.80 -9.26
N PHE A 90 -3.06 6.79 -10.48
CA PHE A 90 -2.17 7.83 -10.96
C PHE A 90 -2.90 9.04 -11.56
N GLN A 91 -4.22 8.98 -11.66
CA GLN A 91 -5.01 10.11 -12.13
C GLN A 91 -5.00 11.24 -11.10
N GLN A 92 -4.87 12.49 -11.54
CA GLN A 92 -4.83 13.66 -10.66
C GLN A 92 -6.08 13.81 -9.76
N LYS A 93 -7.21 13.23 -10.19
CA LYS A 93 -8.48 13.22 -9.46
C LYS A 93 -8.62 12.06 -8.47
N PHE A 94 -7.69 11.10 -8.46
CA PHE A 94 -7.76 9.94 -7.59
C PHE A 94 -7.67 10.35 -6.12
N ARG A 95 -8.49 9.72 -5.27
CA ARG A 95 -8.51 9.90 -3.83
C ARG A 95 -8.72 8.54 -3.18
N PHE A 96 -8.07 8.30 -2.04
CA PHE A 96 -8.22 7.05 -1.28
C PHE A 96 -9.56 6.96 -0.55
N CYS A 97 -10.14 8.11 -0.19
CA CYS A 97 -11.44 8.26 0.43
C CYS A 97 -12.31 9.20 -0.43
N ASN A 98 -13.63 9.11 -0.30
CA ASN A 98 -14.56 10.14 -0.80
C ASN A 98 -14.50 11.44 0.03
N CYS A 99 -13.63 11.49 1.04
CA CYS A 99 -13.41 12.65 1.87
C CYS A 99 -12.53 13.67 1.13
N LYS A 100 -12.86 14.96 1.24
CA LYS A 100 -12.11 16.05 0.58
C LYS A 100 -10.70 16.25 1.15
N VAL A 101 -10.26 15.42 2.09
CA VAL A 101 -9.22 15.76 3.06
C VAL A 101 -7.82 15.33 2.61
N PHE A 102 -7.68 14.29 1.76
CA PHE A 102 -6.36 13.72 1.46
C PHE A 102 -6.14 13.44 -0.04
N PRO A 103 -5.64 14.42 -0.83
CA PRO A 103 -5.08 14.13 -2.14
C PRO A 103 -3.78 13.33 -2.00
N ILE A 104 -3.37 12.62 -3.05
CA ILE A 104 -2.02 12.04 -3.13
C ILE A 104 -1.03 13.21 -3.28
N PRO A 105 -0.15 13.47 -2.29
CA PRO A 105 0.85 14.50 -2.42
C PRO A 105 1.89 14.12 -3.49
N VAL A 106 2.34 15.10 -4.27
CA VAL A 106 3.43 14.93 -5.23
C VAL A 106 4.51 15.94 -4.90
N PHE A 107 5.49 15.52 -4.11
CA PHE A 107 6.65 16.32 -3.74
C PHE A 107 7.94 15.77 -4.34
N LYS A 108 8.99 16.60 -4.36
CA LYS A 108 10.31 16.26 -4.92
C LYS A 108 11.26 15.66 -3.89
N THR A 109 11.08 15.99 -2.60
CA THR A 109 11.98 15.54 -1.55
C THR A 109 11.23 14.72 -0.51
N VAL A 110 11.92 13.77 0.11
CA VAL A 110 11.39 12.96 1.22
C VAL A 110 10.96 13.85 2.39
N GLN A 111 11.71 14.91 2.66
CA GLN A 111 11.42 15.83 3.77
C GLN A 111 10.06 16.51 3.62
N ASP A 112 9.68 16.89 2.39
CA ASP A 112 8.38 17.49 2.12
C ASP A 112 7.23 16.51 2.41
N TYR A 113 7.41 15.22 2.08
CA TYR A 113 6.43 14.19 2.43
C TYR A 113 6.30 14.03 3.94
N ILE A 114 7.41 14.03 4.68
CA ILE A 114 7.40 13.93 6.15
C ILE A 114 6.65 15.12 6.74
N SER A 115 7.00 16.35 6.34
CA SER A 115 6.34 17.55 6.84
C SER A 115 4.83 17.60 6.51
N TYR A 116 4.42 17.07 5.36
CA TYR A 116 3.00 16.92 5.04
C TYR A 116 2.30 15.91 5.94
N ILE A 117 2.90 14.73 6.17
CA ILE A 117 2.38 13.70 7.06
C ILE A 117 2.21 14.26 8.48
N ASP A 118 3.20 15.00 8.97
CA ASP A 118 3.18 15.62 10.30
C ASP A 118 2.09 16.71 10.42
N SER A 119 1.65 17.30 9.31
CA SER A 119 0.59 18.30 9.28
C SER A 119 -0.84 17.70 9.26
N LEU A 120 -0.97 16.38 9.10
CA LEU A 120 -2.28 15.72 9.03
C LEU A 120 -2.99 15.76 10.40
N PRO A 121 -4.32 15.85 10.42
CA PRO A 121 -5.07 15.87 11.66
C PRO A 121 -4.92 14.55 12.42
N MET A 122 -4.69 14.66 13.73
CA MET A 122 -4.59 13.51 14.63
C MET A 122 -5.91 12.73 14.75
N VAL A 123 -7.04 13.44 14.60
CA VAL A 123 -8.38 12.84 14.61
C VAL A 123 -8.91 12.80 13.18
N ILE A 124 -9.26 11.60 12.74
CA ILE A 124 -9.74 11.33 11.39
C ILE A 124 -11.16 10.79 11.47
N THR A 125 -12.05 11.28 10.60
CA THR A 125 -13.44 10.81 10.54
C THR A 125 -13.54 9.39 9.97
N PRO A 126 -14.54 8.58 10.37
CA PRO A 126 -14.73 7.22 9.85
C PRO A 126 -14.88 7.11 8.33
N GLU A 127 -15.29 8.20 7.67
CA GLU A 127 -15.39 8.30 6.21
C GLU A 127 -14.08 7.98 5.46
N VAL A 128 -12.92 8.16 6.12
CA VAL A 128 -11.62 7.76 5.53
C VAL A 128 -11.56 6.25 5.28
N PHE A 129 -12.25 5.47 6.10
CA PHE A 129 -12.39 4.02 5.95
C PHE A 129 -13.66 3.65 5.17
N GLY A 130 -14.29 4.60 4.47
CA GLY A 130 -15.55 4.37 3.76
C GLY A 130 -16.75 4.10 4.68
N MET A 131 -16.66 4.42 5.97
CA MET A 131 -17.73 4.22 6.94
C MET A 131 -18.63 5.45 7.06
N HIS A 132 -19.86 5.24 7.50
CA HIS A 132 -20.80 6.34 7.79
C HIS A 132 -20.33 7.14 9.02
N PRO A 133 -20.49 8.49 9.06
CA PRO A 133 -20.10 9.31 10.21
C PRO A 133 -20.64 8.83 11.56
N ASN A 134 -21.81 8.20 11.58
CA ASN A 134 -22.41 7.61 12.78
C ASN A 134 -21.56 6.52 13.44
N ALA A 135 -20.60 5.91 12.74
CA ALA A 135 -19.67 4.93 13.32
C ALA A 135 -18.88 5.53 14.50
N ASP A 136 -18.60 6.84 14.45
CA ASP A 136 -17.89 7.56 15.53
C ASP A 136 -18.77 7.68 16.79
N ILE A 137 -20.09 7.84 16.62
CA ILE A 137 -21.04 7.94 17.73
C ILE A 137 -21.09 6.61 18.50
N THR A 138 -21.16 5.49 17.80
CA THR A 138 -21.15 4.15 18.42
C THR A 138 -19.86 3.93 19.21
N TYR A 139 -18.72 4.26 18.62
CA TYR A 139 -17.41 4.19 19.30
C TYR A 139 -17.38 5.02 20.59
N MET A 140 -17.84 6.27 20.53
CA MET A 140 -17.88 7.17 21.70
C MET A 140 -18.87 6.74 22.78
N GLN A 141 -19.93 6.01 22.44
CA GLN A 141 -20.90 5.47 23.40
C GLN A 141 -20.34 4.25 24.15
N ASP A 142 -19.57 3.40 23.46
CA ASP A 142 -18.98 2.21 24.06
C ASP A 142 -17.82 2.53 25.01
N TYR A 143 -17.02 3.58 24.72
CA TYR A 143 -15.95 4.05 25.62
C TYR A 143 -16.43 4.83 26.86
N ARG A 144 -17.73 5.14 26.94
CA ARG A 144 -18.35 5.78 28.12
C ARG A 144 -18.91 4.79 29.13
N LYS A 145 -18.78 3.48 28.90
CA LYS A 145 -19.08 2.41 29.85
C LYS A 145 -17.80 1.87 30.46
#